data_AF-M1ZJ49-F1
#
_entry.id   AF-M1ZJ49-F1
#
_cell.length_a   1.000
_cell.length_b   1.000
_cell.length_c   1.000
_cell.angle_alpha   90.00
_cell.angle_beta   90.00
_cell.angle_gamma   90.00
#
_symmetry.space_group_name_H-M   'P 1'
#
loop_
_entity.id
_entity.type
_entity.pdbx_description
1 polymer ?
#
loop_
_entity_poly.entity_id
_entity_poly.type
_entity_poly.pdbx_seq_one_letter_code
_entity_poly.pdbx_strand_id
1 'polypeptide(L)'
;MNLFREFLIVLLFNMATPYSWHNQDSYYCIRSFCTVALGDTRDCQKNISFLSSDPKTQQKAFTTGKTCFFDTIKSICDKPIIENISKNYDKYLETITKKPENVSDCFDPHYLFAQCRWRQSGRDAYLLLKNYKNSTKKFEAKDVANISKVCQGFKNSTYSCSPHDSSTRMVEDECDVIDLKQTPFIACLSKIRANKEALPKYKCVNFDFQTKKVSTLMQMFTTKKWCNKWIMKKHCGKSSVADFKKHAALFVKTLNSTLSYFTGYNPI
;
A
#
# COMPACT_ATOMS: atom_id res chain seq x y z
N MET A 1 28.57 7.86 -63.88
CA MET A 1 29.14 8.15 -62.56
C MET A 1 28.00 8.10 -61.54
N ASN A 2 27.71 6.90 -61.04
CA ASN A 2 26.82 6.72 -59.88
C ASN A 2 27.51 7.23 -58.60
N LEU A 3 26.73 7.49 -57.55
CA LEU A 3 27.12 7.61 -56.12
C LEU A 3 27.29 8.98 -55.42
N PHE A 4 26.64 10.08 -55.82
CA PHE A 4 26.63 11.26 -54.93
C PHE A 4 25.30 11.93 -54.59
N ARG A 5 24.18 11.50 -55.18
CA ARG A 5 22.86 12.01 -54.76
C ARG A 5 22.06 11.04 -53.89
N GLU A 6 22.74 10.05 -53.30
CA GLU A 6 22.24 9.31 -52.14
C GLU A 6 22.48 10.07 -50.82
N PHE A 7 23.19 11.20 -50.83
CA PHE A 7 23.50 11.96 -49.62
C PHE A 7 22.32 12.72 -48.99
N LEU A 8 21.15 12.75 -49.63
CA LEU A 8 19.95 13.41 -49.08
C LEU A 8 18.88 12.45 -48.54
N ILE A 9 18.99 11.15 -48.80
CA ILE A 9 18.00 10.16 -48.33
C ILE A 9 18.41 9.52 -47.00
N VAL A 10 19.69 9.60 -46.60
CA VAL A 10 20.17 8.98 -45.36
C VAL A 10 19.85 9.80 -44.09
N LEU A 11 19.44 11.07 -44.19
CA LEU A 11 19.28 11.93 -43.01
C LEU A 11 17.84 12.16 -42.50
N LEU A 12 16.79 11.68 -43.17
CA LEU A 12 15.41 12.04 -42.75
C LEU A 12 14.51 10.93 -42.23
N PHE A 13 14.92 9.66 -42.23
CA PHE A 13 14.06 8.60 -41.67
C PHE A 13 14.79 7.53 -40.86
N ASN A 14 15.86 7.90 -40.13
CA ASN A 14 16.09 7.27 -38.83
C ASN A 14 15.08 7.86 -37.83
N MET A 15 13.78 7.66 -38.12
CA MET A 15 12.79 7.60 -37.06
C MET A 15 13.10 6.31 -36.34
N ALA A 16 14.06 6.37 -35.41
CA ALA A 16 14.14 5.38 -34.36
C ALA A 16 12.72 5.30 -33.82
N THR A 17 12.00 4.24 -34.19
CA THR A 17 10.68 3.99 -33.67
C THR A 17 10.84 4.12 -32.15
N PRO A 18 10.04 4.97 -31.49
CA PRO A 18 10.10 5.07 -30.04
C PRO A 18 10.03 3.63 -29.53
N TYR A 19 11.09 3.20 -28.85
CA TYR A 19 11.24 1.84 -28.34
C TYR A 19 10.01 1.55 -27.49
N SER A 20 9.05 0.87 -28.10
CA SER A 20 7.78 0.56 -27.50
C SER A 20 8.01 -0.70 -26.68
N TRP A 21 8.25 -0.53 -25.38
CA TRP A 21 8.20 -1.63 -24.41
C TRP A 21 6.75 -2.07 -24.15
N HIS A 22 5.80 -1.73 -25.05
CA HIS A 22 4.36 -1.86 -24.86
C HIS A 22 3.81 -3.26 -25.09
N ASN A 23 4.64 -4.30 -25.03
CA ASN A 23 4.09 -5.65 -25.12
C ASN A 23 3.56 -6.09 -23.75
N GLN A 24 2.28 -6.47 -23.71
CA GLN A 24 1.61 -7.17 -22.62
C GLN A 24 2.46 -8.34 -22.07
N ASP A 25 3.30 -8.97 -22.89
CA ASP A 25 4.21 -10.03 -22.47
C ASP A 25 5.33 -9.53 -21.55
N SER A 26 5.86 -8.32 -21.79
CA SER A 26 6.85 -7.69 -20.88
C SER A 26 6.24 -7.38 -19.52
N TYR A 27 4.97 -6.97 -19.50
CA TYR A 27 4.22 -6.78 -18.25
C TYR A 27 4.14 -8.09 -17.44
N TYR A 28 3.75 -9.20 -18.07
CA TYR A 28 3.64 -10.48 -17.36
C TYR A 28 5.00 -11.00 -16.88
N CYS A 29 6.04 -10.81 -17.69
CA CYS A 29 7.42 -11.14 -17.31
C CYS A 29 7.85 -10.40 -16.04
N ILE A 30 7.76 -9.07 -16.02
CA ILE A 30 8.19 -8.26 -14.88
C ILE A 30 7.28 -8.45 -13.66
N ARG A 31 5.97 -8.58 -13.86
CA ARG A 31 5.03 -8.91 -12.78
C ARG A 31 5.41 -10.23 -12.10
N SER A 32 5.78 -11.24 -12.88
CA SER A 32 6.17 -12.54 -12.35
C SER A 32 7.54 -12.50 -11.67
N PHE A 33 8.51 -11.75 -12.21
CA PHE A 33 9.75 -11.43 -11.51
C PHE A 33 9.47 -10.81 -10.12
N CYS A 34 8.53 -9.87 -10.05
CA CYS A 34 8.16 -9.24 -8.78
C CYS A 34 7.50 -10.20 -7.79
N THR A 35 6.67 -11.14 -8.25
CA THR A 35 6.12 -12.19 -7.38
C THR A 35 7.24 -13.02 -6.74
N VAL A 36 8.26 -13.42 -7.52
CA VAL A 36 9.43 -14.14 -7.01
C VAL A 36 10.21 -13.29 -6.02
N ALA A 37 10.52 -12.04 -6.39
CA ALA A 37 11.27 -11.11 -5.53
C ALA A 37 10.56 -10.79 -4.19
N LEU A 38 9.22 -10.89 -4.15
CA LEU A 38 8.44 -10.61 -2.94
C LEU A 38 8.24 -11.85 -2.05
N GLY A 39 8.11 -13.04 -2.64
CA GLY A 39 7.57 -14.22 -1.95
C GLY A 39 8.51 -15.40 -1.80
N ASP A 40 9.25 -15.70 -2.86
CA ASP A 40 10.10 -16.88 -2.97
C ASP A 40 11.46 -16.42 -3.51
N THR A 41 12.10 -15.54 -2.74
CA THR A 41 13.38 -14.97 -3.12
C THR A 41 14.36 -16.10 -3.32
N ARG A 42 14.79 -16.31 -4.57
CA ARG A 42 15.88 -17.22 -4.88
C ARG A 42 17.10 -16.85 -4.04
N ASP A 43 17.96 -17.81 -3.76
CA ASP A 43 19.15 -17.56 -2.94
C ASP A 43 19.99 -16.38 -3.49
N CYS A 44 20.06 -16.25 -4.82
CA CYS A 44 20.77 -15.14 -5.45
C CYS A 44 20.13 -13.75 -5.18
N GLN A 45 18.83 -13.67 -4.88
CA GLN A 45 18.11 -12.42 -4.68
C GLN A 45 18.16 -11.91 -3.23
N LYS A 46 18.44 -12.78 -2.25
CA LYS A 46 18.30 -12.48 -0.80
C LYS A 46 19.02 -11.21 -0.34
N ASN A 47 20.11 -10.82 -1.01
CA ASN A 47 20.93 -9.66 -0.66
C ASN A 47 20.93 -8.57 -1.74
N ILE A 48 19.99 -8.62 -2.70
CA ILE A 48 19.95 -7.67 -3.83
C ILE A 48 18.67 -6.83 -3.77
N SER A 49 18.83 -5.53 -3.57
CA SER A 49 17.72 -4.59 -3.41
C SER A 49 17.09 -4.15 -4.76
N PHE A 50 16.66 -5.12 -5.59
CA PHE A 50 16.03 -4.84 -6.90
C PHE A 50 14.78 -3.95 -6.80
N LEU A 51 14.09 -4.00 -5.66
CA LEU A 51 12.88 -3.22 -5.38
C LEU A 51 13.15 -2.01 -4.46
N SER A 52 14.40 -1.52 -4.40
CA SER A 52 14.68 -0.27 -3.68
C SER A 52 13.89 0.91 -4.27
N SER A 53 13.33 1.76 -3.40
CA SER A 53 12.72 3.03 -3.78
C SER A 53 13.76 4.11 -4.11
N ASP A 54 15.01 3.95 -3.66
CA ASP A 54 16.12 4.83 -4.04
C ASP A 54 16.65 4.42 -5.43
N PRO A 55 16.56 5.30 -6.45
CA PRO A 55 16.97 4.97 -7.82
C PRO A 55 18.43 4.55 -7.94
N LYS A 56 19.34 5.15 -7.16
CA LYS A 56 20.78 4.81 -7.19
C LYS A 56 21.05 3.43 -6.64
N THR A 57 20.44 3.09 -5.51
CA THR A 57 20.50 1.75 -4.91
C THR A 57 19.87 0.72 -5.84
N GLN A 58 18.74 1.06 -6.47
CA GLN A 58 18.08 0.16 -7.42
C GLN A 58 18.97 -0.09 -8.65
N GLN A 59 19.54 0.96 -9.24
CA GLN A 59 20.48 0.82 -10.36
C GLN A 59 21.66 -0.06 -10.00
N LYS A 60 22.30 0.19 -8.85
CA LYS A 60 23.40 -0.64 -8.33
C LYS A 60 22.98 -2.09 -8.14
N ALA A 61 21.78 -2.34 -7.61
CA ALA A 61 21.24 -3.67 -7.42
C ALA A 61 21.07 -4.43 -8.75
N PHE A 62 20.58 -3.76 -9.81
CA PHE A 62 20.53 -4.35 -11.14
C PHE A 62 21.91 -4.58 -11.75
N THR A 63 22.84 -3.63 -11.61
CA THR A 63 24.20 -3.79 -12.14
C THR A 63 24.94 -4.95 -11.48
N THR A 64 24.96 -5.01 -10.15
CA THR A 64 25.63 -6.10 -9.40
C THR A 64 24.85 -7.42 -9.51
N GLY A 65 23.52 -7.34 -9.57
CA GLY A 65 22.62 -8.48 -9.63
C GLY A 65 22.25 -8.98 -11.02
N LYS A 66 22.91 -8.49 -12.08
CA LYS A 66 22.54 -8.74 -13.48
C LYS A 66 22.32 -10.24 -13.77
N THR A 67 23.26 -11.08 -13.35
CA THR A 67 23.17 -12.54 -13.54
C THR A 67 21.94 -13.12 -12.84
N CYS A 68 21.71 -12.76 -11.57
CA CYS A 68 20.55 -13.22 -10.81
C CYS A 68 19.21 -12.75 -11.42
N PHE A 69 19.16 -11.51 -11.93
CA PHE A 69 18.00 -11.00 -12.64
C PHE A 69 17.70 -11.86 -13.89
N PHE A 70 18.71 -12.11 -14.73
CA PHE A 70 18.55 -12.94 -15.93
C PHE A 70 18.18 -14.37 -15.62
N ASP A 71 18.79 -15.00 -14.61
CA ASP A 71 18.46 -16.37 -14.23
C ASP A 71 17.04 -16.49 -13.66
N THR A 72 16.55 -15.42 -13.02
CA THR A 72 15.14 -15.33 -12.61
C THR A 72 14.21 -15.23 -13.82
N ILE A 73 14.43 -14.26 -14.71
CA ILE A 73 13.52 -14.06 -15.85
C ILE A 73 13.58 -15.18 -16.88
N LYS A 74 14.72 -15.89 -17.04
CA LYS A 74 14.85 -17.06 -17.93
C LYS A 74 13.88 -18.18 -17.63
N SER A 75 13.52 -18.35 -16.36
CA SER A 75 12.58 -19.40 -15.94
C SER A 75 11.11 -18.98 -15.96
N ILE A 76 10.82 -17.75 -16.37
CA ILE A 76 9.51 -17.12 -16.19
C ILE A 76 9.01 -16.48 -17.48
N CYS A 77 9.92 -15.92 -18.27
CA CYS A 77 9.62 -15.09 -19.42
C CYS A 77 9.95 -15.82 -20.71
N ASP A 78 9.28 -15.44 -21.79
CA ASP A 78 9.57 -15.99 -23.11
C ASP A 78 10.94 -15.54 -23.61
N LYS A 79 11.59 -16.44 -24.36
CA LYS A 79 12.93 -16.25 -24.91
C LYS A 79 13.11 -14.92 -25.66
N PRO A 80 12.18 -14.47 -26.54
CA PRO A 80 12.33 -13.20 -27.25
C PRO A 80 12.39 -11.98 -26.33
N ILE A 81 11.68 -12.00 -25.19
CA ILE A 81 11.68 -10.91 -24.20
C ILE A 81 13.04 -10.86 -23.52
N ILE A 82 13.57 -12.01 -23.11
CA ILE A 82 14.87 -12.14 -22.46
C ILE A 82 15.98 -11.66 -23.39
N GLU A 83 15.95 -12.06 -24.66
CA GLU A 83 16.93 -11.64 -25.67
C GLU A 83 16.87 -10.12 -25.89
N ASN A 84 15.66 -9.54 -25.96
CA ASN A 84 15.49 -8.10 -26.11
C ASN A 84 16.02 -7.30 -24.91
N ILE A 85 15.70 -7.74 -23.68
CA ILE A 85 16.21 -7.11 -22.45
C ILE A 85 17.73 -7.26 -22.36
N SER A 86 18.28 -8.43 -22.71
CA SER A 86 19.72 -8.70 -22.72
C SER A 86 20.47 -7.78 -23.67
N LYS A 87 19.98 -7.67 -24.92
CA LYS A 87 20.58 -6.83 -25.95
C LYS A 87 20.56 -5.33 -25.60
N ASN A 88 19.54 -4.87 -24.88
CA ASN A 88 19.32 -3.45 -24.57
C ASN A 88 19.43 -3.15 -23.06
N TYR A 89 20.21 -3.93 -22.31
CA TYR A 89 20.16 -3.94 -20.85
C TYR A 89 20.40 -2.58 -20.21
N ASP A 90 21.40 -1.83 -20.66
CA ASP A 90 21.74 -0.54 -20.05
C ASP A 90 20.62 0.49 -20.26
N LYS A 91 20.03 0.51 -21.46
CA LYS A 91 18.84 1.32 -21.77
C LYS A 91 17.63 0.88 -20.95
N TYR A 92 17.46 -0.43 -20.76
CA TYR A 92 16.40 -0.98 -19.92
C TYR A 92 16.54 -0.51 -18.47
N LEU A 93 17.75 -0.49 -17.89
CA LEU A 93 18.00 0.05 -16.56
C LEU A 93 17.70 1.55 -16.46
N GLU A 94 18.00 2.32 -17.49
CA GLU A 94 17.61 3.73 -17.55
C GLU A 94 16.08 3.88 -17.52
N THR A 95 15.33 3.07 -18.28
CA THR A 95 13.86 3.11 -18.27
C THR A 95 13.25 2.70 -16.93
N ILE A 96 13.90 1.88 -16.11
CA ILE A 96 13.40 1.54 -14.77
C ILE A 96 13.55 2.75 -13.83
N THR A 97 14.67 3.46 -13.94
CA THR A 97 15.08 4.48 -12.95
C THR A 97 14.59 5.88 -13.29
N LYS A 98 14.43 6.20 -14.58
CA LYS A 98 13.93 7.49 -15.07
C LYS A 98 12.42 7.44 -15.23
N LYS A 99 11.71 8.34 -14.54
CA LYS A 99 10.27 8.51 -14.74
C LYS A 99 10.02 9.02 -16.18
N PRO A 100 9.14 8.38 -16.96
CA PRO A 100 8.78 8.89 -18.29
C PRO A 100 8.07 10.25 -18.18
N GLU A 101 8.28 11.11 -19.19
CA GLU A 101 7.71 12.48 -19.23
C GLU A 101 6.19 12.47 -19.34
N ASN A 102 5.65 11.53 -20.12
CA ASN A 102 4.22 11.32 -20.28
C ASN A 102 3.82 9.99 -19.66
N VAL A 103 2.83 10.02 -18.76
CA VAL A 103 2.18 8.80 -18.26
C VAL A 103 1.23 8.31 -19.36
N SER A 104 1.73 7.65 -20.42
CA SER A 104 0.85 7.15 -21.49
C SER A 104 0.14 5.87 -21.07
N ASP A 105 0.87 4.98 -20.40
CA ASP A 105 0.36 3.69 -19.96
C ASP A 105 1.14 3.15 -18.76
N CYS A 106 0.50 2.28 -17.99
CA CYS A 106 1.07 1.66 -16.80
C CYS A 106 2.00 0.47 -17.12
N PHE A 107 2.41 0.32 -18.39
CA PHE A 107 3.23 -0.80 -18.88
C PHE A 107 4.71 -0.45 -19.05
N ASP A 108 5.08 0.84 -18.99
CA ASP A 108 6.49 1.25 -18.96
C ASP A 108 7.24 0.57 -17.79
N PRO A 109 8.49 0.09 -18.01
CA PRO A 109 9.29 -0.54 -16.97
C PRO A 109 9.35 0.25 -15.66
N HIS A 110 9.46 1.59 -15.70
CA HIS A 110 9.42 2.43 -14.51
C HIS A 110 8.17 2.17 -13.67
N TYR A 111 6.99 2.17 -14.31
CA TYR A 111 5.71 1.96 -13.65
C TYR A 111 5.52 0.51 -13.22
N LEU A 112 6.02 -0.47 -13.97
CA LEU A 112 5.99 -1.87 -13.53
C LEU A 112 6.77 -2.06 -12.24
N PHE A 113 8.00 -1.54 -12.16
CA PHE A 113 8.79 -1.62 -10.94
C PHE A 113 8.22 -0.76 -9.80
N ALA A 114 7.61 0.38 -10.10
CA ALA A 114 6.87 1.16 -9.10
C ALA A 114 5.68 0.37 -8.52
N GLN A 115 4.91 -0.35 -9.33
CA GLN A 115 3.87 -1.27 -8.85
C GLN A 115 4.45 -2.38 -7.96
N CYS A 116 5.64 -2.89 -8.28
CA CYS A 116 6.29 -3.92 -7.47
C CYS A 116 6.71 -3.40 -6.10
N ARG A 117 7.28 -2.19 -6.02
CA ARG A 117 7.61 -1.51 -4.75
C ARG A 117 6.36 -1.21 -3.92
N TRP A 118 5.29 -0.81 -4.59
CA TRP A 118 4.01 -0.58 -3.95
C TRP A 118 3.45 -1.87 -3.33
N ARG A 119 3.48 -2.98 -4.09
CA ARG A 119 3.11 -4.32 -3.57
C ARG A 119 4.01 -4.78 -2.43
N GLN A 120 5.31 -4.50 -2.48
CA GLN A 120 6.23 -4.77 -1.37
C GLN A 120 5.79 -4.05 -0.10
N SER A 121 5.56 -2.74 -0.21
CA SER A 121 5.12 -1.90 0.90
C SER A 121 3.79 -2.38 1.49
N GLY A 122 2.85 -2.78 0.63
CA GLY A 122 1.57 -3.36 1.05
C GLY A 122 1.73 -4.71 1.75
N ARG A 123 2.63 -5.57 1.27
CA ARG A 123 2.96 -6.86 1.92
C ARG A 123 3.60 -6.64 3.29
N ASP A 124 4.55 -5.72 3.40
CA ASP A 124 5.22 -5.40 4.67
C ASP A 124 4.21 -4.88 5.69
N ALA A 125 3.30 -3.99 5.26
CA ALA A 125 2.18 -3.53 6.08
C ALA A 125 1.27 -4.71 6.50
N TYR A 126 0.86 -5.56 5.56
CA TYR A 126 0.02 -6.73 5.83
C TYR A 126 0.65 -7.68 6.86
N LEU A 127 1.94 -7.99 6.75
CA LEU A 127 2.63 -8.89 7.68
C LEU A 127 2.67 -8.31 9.10
N LEU A 128 2.93 -7.01 9.24
CA LEU A 128 2.89 -6.33 10.53
C LEU A 128 1.48 -6.31 11.13
N LEU A 129 0.46 -6.03 10.32
CA LEU A 129 -0.94 -6.03 10.75
C LEU A 129 -1.40 -7.43 11.16
N LYS A 130 -1.04 -8.46 10.40
CA LYS A 130 -1.33 -9.87 10.71
C LYS A 130 -0.69 -10.28 12.03
N ASN A 131 0.59 -9.95 12.23
CA ASN A 131 1.28 -10.21 13.49
C ASN A 131 0.64 -9.46 14.66
N TYR A 132 0.25 -8.20 14.44
CA TYR A 132 -0.44 -7.40 15.44
C TYR A 132 -1.79 -8.00 15.85
N LYS A 133 -2.57 -8.51 14.90
CA LYS A 133 -3.90 -9.10 15.13
C LYS A 133 -3.84 -10.47 15.80
N ASN A 134 -2.87 -11.30 15.41
CA ASN A 134 -2.79 -12.70 15.84
C ASN A 134 -1.87 -12.93 17.05
N SER A 135 -1.14 -11.90 17.49
CA SER A 135 -0.22 -12.06 18.61
C SER A 135 -0.94 -11.96 19.95
N THR A 136 -0.54 -12.83 20.89
CA THR A 136 -0.88 -12.75 22.31
C THR A 136 -0.01 -11.72 23.06
N LYS A 137 1.03 -11.18 22.41
CA LYS A 137 1.93 -10.18 22.97
C LYS A 137 1.20 -8.86 23.16
N LYS A 138 1.48 -8.20 24.29
CA LYS A 138 1.08 -6.80 24.50
C LYS A 138 1.98 -5.89 23.66
N PHE A 139 1.39 -5.19 22.70
CA PHE A 139 2.07 -4.16 21.91
C PHE A 139 2.23 -2.87 22.73
N GLU A 140 3.42 -2.29 22.67
CA GLU A 140 3.71 -0.99 23.23
C GLU A 140 3.34 0.13 22.23
N ALA A 141 3.23 1.37 22.72
CA ALA A 141 2.92 2.51 21.87
C ALA A 141 3.91 2.66 20.69
N LYS A 142 5.20 2.35 20.92
CA LYS A 142 6.24 2.38 19.89
C LYS A 142 6.01 1.36 18.77
N ASP A 143 5.47 0.20 19.10
CA ASP A 143 5.19 -0.84 18.11
C ASP A 143 4.01 -0.41 17.23
N VAL A 144 2.94 0.13 17.83
CA VAL A 144 1.80 0.67 17.09
C VAL A 144 2.23 1.86 16.23
N ALA A 145 3.13 2.73 16.72
CA ALA A 145 3.72 3.82 15.95
C ALA A 145 4.51 3.32 14.74
N ASN A 146 5.29 2.25 14.89
CA ASN A 146 6.02 1.63 13.79
C ASN A 146 5.07 1.06 12.73
N ILE A 147 4.00 0.37 13.13
CA ILE A 147 2.99 -0.15 12.20
C ILE A 147 2.33 1.02 11.44
N SER A 148 1.93 2.09 12.13
CA SER A 148 1.35 3.27 11.47
C SER A 148 2.32 3.91 10.47
N LYS A 149 3.61 4.01 10.80
CA LYS A 149 4.63 4.52 9.87
C LYS A 149 4.70 3.71 8.57
N VAL A 150 4.71 2.38 8.67
CA VAL A 150 4.72 1.49 7.48
C VAL A 150 3.40 1.63 6.69
N CYS A 151 2.27 1.68 7.38
CA CYS A 151 0.96 1.93 6.78
C CYS A 151 0.89 3.26 6.01
N GLN A 152 1.42 4.34 6.57
CA GLN A 152 1.52 5.64 5.92
C GLN A 152 2.44 5.58 4.69
N GLY A 153 3.58 4.88 4.79
CA GLY A 153 4.46 4.65 3.64
C GLY A 153 3.74 3.96 2.48
N PHE A 154 2.98 2.89 2.78
CA PHE A 154 2.16 2.21 1.79
C PHE A 154 1.11 3.14 1.15
N LYS A 155 0.27 3.80 1.95
CA LYS A 155 -0.77 4.72 1.47
C LYS A 155 -0.21 5.88 0.64
N ASN A 156 0.91 6.46 1.07
CA ASN A 156 1.55 7.59 0.38
C ASN A 156 2.28 7.16 -0.90
N SER A 157 2.57 5.87 -1.06
CA SER A 157 3.16 5.34 -2.29
C SER A 157 2.13 5.05 -3.39
N THR A 158 0.83 5.18 -3.10
CA THR A 158 -0.26 4.97 -4.07
C THR A 158 -0.25 6.04 -5.16
N TYR A 159 -0.38 5.61 -6.41
CA TYR A 159 -0.40 6.47 -7.58
C TYR A 159 -1.32 5.90 -8.66
N SER A 160 -1.44 6.58 -9.81
CA SER A 160 -2.41 6.24 -10.87
C SER A 160 -2.31 4.82 -11.42
N CYS A 161 -1.14 4.18 -11.38
CA CYS A 161 -0.97 2.79 -11.83
C CYS A 161 -0.95 1.77 -10.68
N SER A 162 -1.20 2.18 -9.44
CA SER A 162 -1.30 1.23 -8.33
C SER A 162 -2.50 0.30 -8.57
N PRO A 163 -2.32 -1.03 -8.57
CA PRO A 163 -3.40 -1.98 -8.76
C PRO A 163 -4.28 -1.99 -7.50
N HIS A 164 -5.42 -1.31 -7.55
CA HIS A 164 -6.31 -1.17 -6.41
C HIS A 164 -7.36 -2.30 -6.39
N ASP A 165 -6.97 -3.47 -5.89
CA ASP A 165 -7.84 -4.63 -5.72
C ASP A 165 -8.38 -4.78 -4.27
N SER A 166 -9.19 -5.82 -4.03
CA SER A 166 -9.77 -6.08 -2.71
C SER A 166 -8.73 -6.36 -1.62
N SER A 167 -7.59 -6.97 -1.97
CA SER A 167 -6.52 -7.26 -1.01
C SER A 167 -5.86 -5.97 -0.52
N THR A 168 -5.68 -5.01 -1.42
CA THR A 168 -5.08 -3.70 -1.10
C THR A 168 -6.00 -2.85 -0.25
N ARG A 169 -7.32 -2.84 -0.56
CA ARG A 169 -8.35 -2.20 0.27
C ARG A 169 -8.37 -2.76 1.69
N MET A 170 -8.23 -4.08 1.84
CA MET A 170 -8.17 -4.71 3.16
C MET A 170 -6.97 -4.19 3.97
N VAL A 171 -5.80 -4.05 3.35
CA VAL A 171 -4.61 -3.51 4.03
C VAL A 171 -4.82 -2.04 4.40
N GLU A 172 -5.37 -1.22 3.51
CA GLU A 172 -5.67 0.19 3.78
C GLU A 172 -6.67 0.35 4.94
N ASP A 173 -7.72 -0.45 4.96
CA ASP A 173 -8.74 -0.46 6.01
C ASP A 173 -8.15 -0.83 7.37
N GLU A 174 -7.33 -1.88 7.44
CA GLU A 174 -6.64 -2.28 8.67
C GLU A 174 -5.59 -1.22 9.09
N CYS A 175 -4.93 -0.57 8.14
CA CYS A 175 -4.07 0.58 8.41
C CYS A 175 -4.85 1.77 8.99
N ASP A 176 -6.04 2.08 8.47
CA ASP A 176 -6.91 3.11 9.04
C ASP A 176 -7.31 2.78 10.48
N VAL A 177 -7.50 1.50 10.83
CA VAL A 177 -7.75 1.08 12.23
C VAL A 177 -6.57 1.40 13.13
N ILE A 178 -5.34 1.14 12.67
CA ILE A 178 -4.13 1.48 13.42
C ILE A 178 -4.01 2.99 13.64
N ASP A 179 -4.22 3.77 12.58
CA ASP A 179 -4.19 5.24 12.65
C ASP A 179 -5.26 5.74 13.64
N LEU A 180 -6.48 5.20 13.57
CA LEU A 180 -7.57 5.53 14.48
C LEU A 180 -7.22 5.23 15.95
N LYS A 181 -6.56 4.10 16.24
CA LYS A 181 -6.17 3.72 17.62
C LYS A 181 -5.21 4.71 18.28
N GLN A 182 -4.42 5.44 17.51
CA GLN A 182 -3.50 6.45 18.02
C GLN A 182 -4.16 7.81 18.29
N THR A 183 -5.42 7.98 17.90
CA THR A 183 -6.10 9.28 18.02
C THR A 183 -6.52 9.59 19.47
N PRO A 184 -6.57 10.87 19.85
CA PRO A 184 -7.20 11.30 21.10
C PRO A 184 -8.67 10.87 21.23
N PHE A 185 -9.34 10.60 20.11
CA PHE A 185 -10.69 10.07 20.06
C PHE A 185 -10.76 8.66 20.68
N ILE A 186 -9.93 7.70 20.23
CA ILE A 186 -9.91 6.34 20.80
C ILE A 186 -9.36 6.32 22.23
N ALA A 187 -8.35 7.15 22.52
CA ALA A 187 -7.83 7.28 23.88
C ALA A 187 -8.93 7.74 24.85
N CYS A 188 -9.72 8.74 24.44
CA CYS A 188 -10.86 9.21 25.22
C CYS A 188 -11.96 8.15 25.37
N LEU A 189 -12.33 7.47 24.27
CA LEU A 189 -13.34 6.41 24.33
C LEU A 189 -12.89 5.30 25.30
N SER A 190 -11.63 4.88 25.23
CA SER A 190 -11.06 3.89 26.15
C SER A 190 -11.13 4.36 27.61
N LYS A 191 -10.77 5.61 27.89
CA LYS A 191 -10.86 6.21 29.23
C LYS A 191 -12.30 6.22 29.77
N ILE A 192 -13.27 6.65 28.96
CA ILE A 192 -14.69 6.71 29.33
C ILE A 192 -15.22 5.30 29.62
N ARG A 193 -14.86 4.31 28.80
CA ARG A 193 -15.29 2.92 28.96
C ARG A 193 -14.63 2.20 30.13
N ALA A 194 -13.41 2.60 30.49
CA ALA A 194 -12.70 2.06 31.65
C ALA A 194 -13.17 2.66 32.97
N ASN A 195 -13.86 3.81 32.95
CA ASN A 195 -14.39 4.41 34.16
C ASN A 195 -15.51 3.54 34.73
N LYS A 196 -15.28 3.02 35.94
CA LYS A 196 -16.27 2.24 36.69
C LYS A 196 -17.28 3.11 37.42
N GLU A 197 -16.90 4.34 37.75
CA GLU A 197 -17.83 5.30 38.32
C GLU A 197 -18.88 5.61 37.25
N ALA A 198 -20.15 5.51 37.64
CA ALA A 198 -21.23 5.88 36.76
C ALA A 198 -20.96 7.30 36.23
N LEU A 199 -20.66 7.41 34.93
CA LEU A 199 -20.67 8.70 34.27
C LEU A 199 -22.00 9.38 34.64
N PRO A 200 -22.02 10.71 34.82
CA PRO A 200 -23.28 11.41 35.06
C PRO A 200 -24.31 10.86 34.09
N LYS A 201 -25.49 10.44 34.58
CA LYS A 201 -26.58 9.95 33.71
C LYS A 201 -26.98 11.10 32.81
N TYR A 202 -26.26 11.25 31.70
CA TYR A 202 -26.47 12.30 30.75
C TYR A 202 -27.85 12.09 30.16
N LYS A 203 -28.73 13.09 30.23
CA LYS A 203 -30.12 12.97 29.75
C LYS A 203 -30.23 12.50 28.29
N CYS A 204 -29.16 12.68 27.50
CA CYS A 204 -29.07 12.23 26.11
C CYS A 204 -28.60 10.78 25.91
N VAL A 205 -28.19 10.10 26.99
CA VAL A 205 -27.67 8.73 26.99
C VAL A 205 -28.69 7.79 27.64
N ASN A 206 -29.12 6.78 26.89
CA ASN A 206 -29.92 5.65 27.37
C ASN A 206 -29.16 4.32 27.25
N PHE A 207 -27.83 4.37 27.12
CA PHE A 207 -26.97 3.22 26.92
C PHE A 207 -25.82 3.20 27.93
N ASP A 208 -25.30 2.01 28.18
CA ASP A 208 -24.10 1.82 28.99
C ASP A 208 -22.85 2.04 28.13
N PHE A 209 -21.92 2.86 28.60
CA PHE A 209 -20.61 3.06 27.96
C PHE A 209 -19.74 1.79 28.03
N GLN A 210 -19.92 0.95 29.05
CA GLN A 210 -19.19 -0.30 29.22
C GLN A 210 -19.74 -1.43 28.33
N THR A 211 -20.82 -1.18 27.59
CA THR A 211 -21.42 -2.16 26.68
C THR A 211 -20.39 -2.78 25.74
N LYS A 212 -20.52 -4.09 25.54
CA LYS A 212 -19.81 -4.85 24.51
C LYS A 212 -20.67 -5.07 23.26
N LYS A 213 -21.96 -4.67 23.29
CA LYS A 213 -22.86 -4.83 22.15
C LYS A 213 -22.43 -3.91 21.01
N VAL A 214 -22.06 -4.50 19.89
CA VAL A 214 -21.60 -3.74 18.71
C VAL A 214 -22.68 -2.78 18.21
N SER A 215 -23.95 -3.21 18.18
CA SER A 215 -25.07 -2.34 17.79
C SER A 215 -25.18 -1.08 18.65
N THR A 216 -24.99 -1.21 19.97
CA THR A 216 -24.99 -0.06 20.88
C THR A 216 -23.78 0.85 20.63
N LEU A 217 -22.59 0.27 20.42
CA LEU A 217 -21.39 1.04 20.07
C LEU A 217 -21.57 1.79 18.73
N MET A 218 -22.22 1.18 17.74
CA MET A 218 -22.54 1.86 16.49
C MET A 218 -23.50 3.02 16.70
N GLN A 219 -24.58 2.82 17.46
CA GLN A 219 -25.56 3.86 17.77
C GLN A 219 -24.92 5.08 18.45
N MET A 220 -23.91 4.87 19.30
CA MET A 220 -23.16 5.97 19.91
C MET A 220 -22.61 6.95 18.87
N PHE A 221 -22.13 6.44 17.74
CA PHE A 221 -21.41 7.22 16.73
C PHE A 221 -22.22 7.51 15.47
N THR A 222 -23.43 6.94 15.35
CA THR A 222 -24.40 7.24 14.28
C THR A 222 -25.55 8.11 14.79
N THR A 223 -26.52 7.54 15.49
CA THR A 223 -27.77 8.22 15.89
C THR A 223 -27.60 9.10 17.13
N LYS A 224 -26.65 8.75 18.02
CA LYS A 224 -26.33 9.51 19.24
C LYS A 224 -25.01 10.28 19.12
N LYS A 225 -24.59 10.55 17.88
CA LYS A 225 -23.33 11.19 17.49
C LYS A 225 -23.08 12.52 18.22
N TRP A 226 -24.10 13.38 18.31
CA TRP A 226 -23.99 14.68 18.98
C TRP A 226 -23.74 14.55 20.49
N CYS A 227 -24.44 13.63 21.14
CA CYS A 227 -24.36 13.39 22.57
C CYS A 227 -22.97 12.83 22.93
N ASN A 228 -22.49 11.83 22.18
CA ASN A 228 -21.16 11.27 22.41
C ASN A 228 -20.04 12.28 22.13
N LYS A 229 -20.17 13.12 21.10
CA LYS A 229 -19.22 14.23 20.88
C LYS A 229 -19.15 15.15 22.09
N TRP A 230 -20.30 15.53 22.64
CA TRP A 230 -20.34 16.41 23.80
C TRP A 230 -19.73 15.76 25.05
N ILE A 231 -20.03 14.47 25.32
CA ILE A 231 -19.46 13.71 26.45
C ILE A 231 -17.94 13.59 26.32
N MET A 232 -17.43 13.21 25.14
CA MET A 232 -15.99 13.09 24.89
C MET A 232 -15.28 14.44 25.06
N LYS A 233 -15.88 15.53 24.59
CA LYS A 233 -15.34 16.88 24.80
C LYS A 233 -15.30 17.26 26.28
N LYS A 234 -16.35 16.92 27.04
CA LYS A 234 -16.47 17.23 28.47
C LYS A 234 -15.44 16.46 29.32
N HIS A 235 -15.23 15.17 29.05
CA HIS A 235 -14.34 14.32 29.86
C HIS A 235 -12.88 14.30 29.40
N CYS A 236 -12.59 14.67 28.15
CA CYS A 236 -11.25 14.52 27.56
C CYS A 236 -10.75 15.79 26.86
N GLY A 237 -11.54 16.86 26.81
CA GLY A 237 -11.14 18.14 26.19
C GLY A 237 -11.39 18.21 24.68
N LYS A 238 -10.99 19.33 24.07
CA LYS A 238 -11.27 19.64 22.66
C LYS A 238 -10.55 18.70 21.67
N SER A 239 -9.36 18.19 22.02
CA SER A 239 -8.56 17.33 21.15
C SER A 239 -9.25 16.00 20.83
N SER A 240 -10.06 15.45 21.75
CA SER A 240 -10.81 14.20 21.52
C SER A 240 -11.89 14.30 20.45
N VAL A 241 -12.24 15.52 20.03
CA VAL A 241 -13.36 15.79 19.11
C VAL A 241 -12.99 16.65 17.90
N ALA A 242 -11.70 16.92 17.65
CA ALA A 242 -11.23 17.73 16.52
C ALA A 242 -11.76 17.17 15.18
N ASP A 243 -11.47 15.90 14.88
CA ASP A 243 -11.95 15.20 13.67
C ASP A 243 -13.09 14.21 13.96
N PHE A 244 -13.96 14.56 14.90
CA PHE A 244 -14.97 13.63 15.42
C PHE A 244 -15.81 12.97 14.32
N LYS A 245 -16.19 13.71 13.27
CA LYS A 245 -17.01 13.13 12.19
C LYS A 245 -16.28 12.00 11.46
N LYS A 246 -15.00 12.20 11.14
CA LYS A 246 -14.13 11.24 10.45
C LYS A 246 -13.87 10.03 11.35
N HIS A 247 -13.42 10.26 12.58
CA HIS A 247 -13.10 9.17 13.52
C HIS A 247 -14.33 8.34 13.90
N ALA A 248 -15.50 8.97 14.08
CA ALA A 248 -16.75 8.26 14.34
C ALA A 248 -17.16 7.38 13.16
N ALA A 249 -17.07 7.88 11.92
CA ALA A 249 -17.41 7.10 10.72
C ALA A 249 -16.46 5.90 10.55
N LEU A 250 -15.16 6.13 10.73
CA LEU A 250 -14.16 5.07 10.65
C LEU A 250 -14.36 4.02 11.75
N PHE A 251 -14.63 4.44 12.99
CA PHE A 251 -14.93 3.52 14.09
C PHE A 251 -16.14 2.63 13.78
N VAL A 252 -17.22 3.19 13.24
CA VAL A 252 -18.40 2.43 12.83
C VAL A 252 -18.07 1.46 11.69
N LYS A 253 -17.28 1.89 10.70
CA LYS A 253 -16.79 1.01 9.62
C LYS A 253 -16.01 -0.17 10.20
N THR A 254 -15.09 0.07 11.13
CA THR A 254 -14.31 -0.99 11.81
C THR A 254 -15.20 -1.99 12.54
N LEU A 255 -16.23 -1.51 13.24
CA LEU A 255 -17.20 -2.37 13.91
C LEU A 255 -17.96 -3.25 12.93
N ASN A 256 -18.36 -2.70 11.77
CA ASN A 256 -19.02 -3.46 10.70
C ASN A 256 -18.09 -4.51 10.08
N SER A 257 -16.82 -4.18 9.82
CA SER A 257 -15.84 -5.14 9.27
C SER A 257 -15.51 -6.25 10.28
N THR A 258 -15.52 -5.94 11.57
CA THR A 258 -15.34 -6.94 12.62
C THR A 258 -16.58 -7.84 12.71
N LEU A 259 -17.78 -7.27 12.63
CA LEU A 259 -19.03 -8.03 12.53
C LEU A 259 -19.02 -8.93 11.29
N SER A 260 -18.72 -8.43 10.09
CA SER A 260 -18.69 -9.23 8.87
C SER A 260 -17.70 -10.39 8.94
N TYR A 261 -16.57 -10.19 9.62
CA TYR A 261 -15.59 -11.26 9.88
C TYR A 261 -16.11 -12.32 10.86
N PHE A 262 -16.82 -11.93 11.93
CA PHE A 262 -17.36 -12.88 12.92
C PHE A 262 -18.71 -13.49 12.52
N THR A 263 -19.51 -12.82 11.69
CA THR A 263 -20.83 -13.29 11.24
C THR A 263 -20.83 -13.84 9.82
N GLY A 264 -19.72 -13.71 9.08
CA GLY A 264 -19.65 -14.05 7.66
C GLY A 264 -20.51 -13.15 6.75
N TYR A 265 -21.06 -12.05 7.28
CA TYR A 265 -21.99 -11.19 6.55
C TYR A 265 -21.27 -10.03 5.85
N ASN A 266 -21.09 -10.12 4.54
CA ASN A 266 -20.53 -9.05 3.71
C ASN A 266 -21.67 -8.16 3.19
N PRO A 267 -21.84 -6.90 3.64
CA PRO A 267 -22.80 -6.00 3.02
C PRO A 267 -22.28 -5.54 1.66
N ILE A 268 -23.03 -5.89 0.60
CA ILE A 268 -22.86 -5.44 -0.79
C ILE A 268 -22.93 -3.91 -0.86
#